data_AF-A0A7C2RLV5-F1
#
_entry.id   AF-A0A7C2RLV5-F1
#
_cell.length_a   1.000
_cell.length_b   1.000
_cell.length_c   1.000
_cell.angle_alpha   90.00
_cell.angle_beta   90.00
_cell.angle_gamma   90.00
#
_symmetry.space_group_name_H-M   'P 1'
#
loop_
_entity.id
_entity.type
_entity.pdbx_description
1 polymer ?
#
loop_
_entity_poly.entity_id
_entity_poly.type
_entity_poly.pdbx_seq_one_letter_code
_entity_poly.pdbx_strand_id
1 'polypeptide(L)'
;MDESNLVNGKPVYYWVDVKDATVPSDAGFVALVNCTNITVQHVELYNNGHGILLALTTDSMVALNSFTGNRVGVGIYQSSRNTVSENYIFNNGVGIEVGDSVENEIVGNSIKENNGWGIRFTGSQRDNIIYRNNFIYNKVTDGLQVSIDKRYGPGLGNRWDNGSEGNYWSDYATRYPNATQIEGTQIGNTVFYINENNQDNCPMLTQTVIPEFSSTALVVILLTLVSIGSVTYKRKLTKN
;
A
#
# COMPACT_ATOMS: atom_id res chain seq x y z
N MET A 1 2.47 -17.89 21.71
CA MET A 1 3.00 -18.01 20.34
C MET A 1 4.24 -18.87 20.43
N ASP A 2 4.45 -19.77 19.47
CA ASP A 2 5.68 -20.56 19.36
C ASP A 2 6.74 -19.70 18.67
N GLU A 3 7.74 -19.24 19.43
CA GLU A 3 8.84 -18.39 18.93
C GLU A 3 9.79 -19.13 17.99
N SER A 4 9.63 -20.44 17.81
CA SER A 4 10.49 -21.22 16.90
C SER A 4 10.21 -20.96 15.42
N ASN A 5 9.02 -20.45 15.08
CA ASN A 5 8.67 -20.20 13.70
C ASN A 5 9.13 -18.79 13.27
N LEU A 6 10.20 -18.77 12.48
CA LEU A 6 10.85 -17.55 12.04
C LEU A 6 10.75 -17.39 10.52
N VAL A 7 10.54 -16.15 10.09
CA VAL A 7 10.70 -15.72 8.70
C VAL A 7 11.78 -14.66 8.69
N ASN A 8 12.84 -14.88 7.90
CA ASN A 8 14.01 -13.99 7.86
C ASN A 8 14.63 -13.71 9.26
N GLY A 9 14.57 -14.70 10.16
CA GLY A 9 15.08 -14.56 11.54
C GLY A 9 14.19 -13.76 12.49
N LYS A 10 12.97 -13.41 12.06
CA LYS A 10 11.99 -12.64 12.84
C LYS A 10 10.73 -13.46 13.17
N PRO A 11 10.05 -13.21 14.30
CA PRO A 11 8.85 -13.96 14.69
C PRO A 11 7.71 -13.89 13.67
N VAL A 12 6.97 -15.00 13.57
CA VAL A 12 5.71 -15.05 12.84
C VAL A 12 4.54 -14.70 13.76
N TYR A 13 3.76 -13.68 13.39
CA TYR A 13 2.53 -13.28 14.07
C TYR A 13 1.31 -13.82 13.33
N TYR A 14 0.91 -15.04 13.66
CA TYR A 14 -0.33 -15.65 13.19
C TYR A 14 -1.41 -15.50 14.27
N TRP A 15 -2.29 -14.52 14.12
CA TRP A 15 -3.32 -14.18 15.09
C TRP A 15 -4.69 -14.68 14.63
N VAL A 16 -5.39 -15.33 15.56
CA VAL A 16 -6.75 -15.85 15.36
C VAL A 16 -7.63 -15.34 16.49
N ASP A 17 -8.79 -14.78 16.17
CA ASP A 17 -9.78 -14.28 17.13
C ASP A 17 -9.23 -13.19 18.08
N VAL A 18 -8.17 -12.48 17.66
CA VAL A 18 -7.56 -11.40 18.46
C VAL A 18 -8.30 -10.09 18.24
N LYS A 19 -8.44 -9.31 19.31
CA LYS A 19 -9.06 -7.99 19.28
C LYS A 19 -8.21 -6.95 20.00
N ASP A 20 -8.34 -5.69 19.59
CA ASP A 20 -7.82 -4.52 20.29
C ASP A 20 -6.31 -4.61 20.59
N ALA A 21 -5.53 -4.98 19.59
CA ALA A 21 -4.12 -5.29 19.76
C ALA A 21 -3.25 -4.68 18.66
N THR A 22 -1.98 -4.47 18.98
CA THR A 22 -0.97 -3.99 18.02
C THR A 22 0.04 -5.09 17.77
N VAL A 23 0.23 -5.46 16.50
CA VAL A 23 1.27 -6.42 16.11
C VAL A 23 2.64 -5.81 16.38
N PRO A 24 3.54 -6.53 17.07
CA PRO A 24 4.89 -6.05 17.30
C PRO A 24 5.65 -5.77 16.00
N SER A 25 6.46 -4.69 15.99
CA SER A 25 7.17 -4.21 14.80
C SER A 25 8.31 -5.13 14.33
N ASP A 26 8.68 -6.13 15.14
CA ASP A 26 9.71 -7.12 14.82
C ASP A 26 9.18 -8.31 14.01
N ALA A 27 7.97 -8.22 13.47
CA ALA A 27 7.38 -9.27 12.64
C ALA A 27 8.21 -9.65 11.41
N GLY A 28 8.33 -10.95 11.16
CA GLY A 28 8.83 -11.53 9.91
C GLY A 28 7.70 -11.86 8.93
N PHE A 29 6.51 -12.15 9.46
CA PHE A 29 5.26 -12.37 8.72
C PHE A 29 4.07 -12.08 9.64
N VAL A 30 2.98 -11.58 9.06
CA VAL A 30 1.74 -11.27 9.79
C VAL A 30 0.54 -11.90 9.06
N ALA A 31 -0.24 -12.69 9.79
CA ALA A 31 -1.54 -13.18 9.34
C ALA A 31 -2.58 -12.92 10.42
N LEU A 32 -3.63 -12.20 10.06
CA LEU A 32 -4.78 -11.90 10.90
C LEU A 32 -5.98 -12.68 10.37
N VAL A 33 -6.51 -13.57 11.19
CA VAL A 33 -7.66 -14.42 10.85
C VAL A 33 -8.77 -14.16 11.86
N ASN A 34 -9.93 -13.72 11.40
CA ASN A 34 -11.07 -13.39 12.26
C ASN A 34 -10.73 -12.40 13.39
N CYS A 35 -9.89 -11.41 13.09
CA CYS A 35 -9.46 -10.41 14.06
C CYS A 35 -10.27 -9.12 13.95
N THR A 36 -10.28 -8.30 14.99
CA THR A 36 -10.97 -7.00 14.98
C THR A 36 -10.12 -5.92 15.63
N ASN A 37 -10.10 -4.71 15.09
CA ASN A 37 -9.38 -3.59 15.71
C ASN A 37 -7.90 -3.89 15.99
N ILE A 38 -7.22 -4.42 14.98
CA ILE A 38 -5.78 -4.67 15.01
C ILE A 38 -5.03 -3.52 14.38
N THR A 39 -3.93 -3.10 14.99
CA THR A 39 -2.98 -2.16 14.38
C THR A 39 -1.72 -2.89 13.95
N VAL A 40 -1.31 -2.71 12.71
CA VAL A 40 -0.02 -3.16 12.17
C VAL A 40 0.71 -1.95 11.60
N GLN A 41 1.81 -1.57 12.24
CA GLN A 41 2.58 -0.40 11.83
C GLN A 41 4.09 -0.59 12.00
N HIS A 42 4.85 0.10 11.17
CA HIS A 42 6.32 0.10 11.18
C HIS A 42 6.95 -1.29 11.04
N VAL A 43 6.28 -2.22 10.34
CA VAL A 43 6.87 -3.51 9.96
C VAL A 43 7.52 -3.44 8.58
N GLU A 44 8.55 -4.24 8.40
CA GLU A 44 9.22 -4.47 7.11
C GLU A 44 9.09 -5.94 6.74
N LEU A 45 8.17 -6.24 5.82
CA LEU A 45 7.81 -7.60 5.42
C LEU A 45 8.20 -7.83 3.96
N TYR A 46 9.17 -8.73 3.75
CA TYR A 46 9.78 -8.93 2.45
C TYR A 46 10.01 -10.40 2.10
N ASN A 47 10.00 -10.69 0.79
CA ASN A 47 10.23 -12.01 0.21
C ASN A 47 9.30 -13.12 0.74
N ASN A 48 8.04 -12.79 1.01
CA ASN A 48 7.01 -13.71 1.46
C ASN A 48 6.00 -14.08 0.36
N GLY A 49 5.19 -15.12 0.62
CA GLY A 49 4.02 -15.40 -0.21
C GLY A 49 2.98 -14.28 -0.12
N HIS A 50 2.67 -13.84 1.09
CA HIS A 50 1.96 -12.61 1.39
C HIS A 50 2.83 -11.78 2.33
N GLY A 51 2.97 -10.48 2.12
CA GLY A 51 3.61 -9.61 3.10
C GLY A 51 2.78 -9.63 4.39
N ILE A 52 1.50 -9.29 4.26
CA ILE A 52 0.48 -9.46 5.30
C ILE A 52 -0.80 -10.07 4.72
N LEU A 53 -1.47 -10.89 5.53
CA LEU A 53 -2.78 -11.48 5.22
C LEU A 53 -3.84 -11.01 6.23
N LEU A 54 -4.92 -10.40 5.75
CA LEU A 54 -6.15 -10.13 6.50
C LEU A 54 -7.24 -11.04 5.95
N ALA A 55 -7.71 -11.99 6.75
CA ALA A 55 -8.82 -12.87 6.42
C ALA A 55 -9.92 -12.74 7.47
N LEU A 56 -11.17 -12.50 7.05
CA LEU A 56 -12.31 -12.30 7.95
C LEU A 56 -12.04 -11.21 9.02
N THR A 57 -11.19 -10.24 8.71
CA THR A 57 -10.72 -9.24 9.67
C THR A 57 -11.46 -7.93 9.47
N THR A 58 -11.82 -7.26 10.56
CA THR A 58 -12.58 -6.01 10.49
C THR A 58 -11.99 -4.89 11.32
N ASP A 59 -12.33 -3.66 10.96
CA ASP A 59 -12.07 -2.47 11.77
C ASP A 59 -10.57 -2.30 12.12
N SER A 60 -9.66 -2.80 11.28
CA SER A 60 -8.22 -2.86 11.54
C SER A 60 -7.41 -1.92 10.65
N MET A 61 -6.22 -1.56 11.09
CA MET A 61 -5.33 -0.61 10.42
C MET A 61 -3.99 -1.26 10.05
N VAL A 62 -3.59 -1.11 8.78
CA VAL A 62 -2.27 -1.48 8.26
C VAL A 62 -1.62 -0.20 7.74
N ALA A 63 -0.76 0.43 8.53
CA ALA A 63 -0.22 1.75 8.23
C ALA A 63 1.30 1.86 8.36
N LEU A 64 1.95 2.69 7.55
CA LEU A 64 3.38 3.03 7.71
C LEU A 64 4.31 1.81 7.65
N ASN A 65 3.98 0.82 6.81
CA ASN A 65 4.74 -0.41 6.64
C ASN A 65 5.46 -0.45 5.29
N SER A 66 6.48 -1.31 5.19
CA SER A 66 7.16 -1.63 3.93
C SER A 66 6.89 -3.07 3.51
N PHE A 67 6.33 -3.26 2.31
CA PHE A 67 6.05 -4.55 1.70
C PHE A 67 6.85 -4.69 0.40
N THR A 68 7.93 -5.47 0.44
CA THR A 68 8.88 -5.56 -0.68
C THR A 68 9.12 -6.99 -1.18
N GLY A 69 9.02 -7.22 -2.49
CA GLY A 69 9.44 -8.51 -3.07
C GLY A 69 8.53 -9.69 -2.69
N ASN A 70 7.32 -9.45 -2.20
CA ASN A 70 6.37 -10.51 -1.86
C ASN A 70 5.59 -10.95 -3.10
N ARG A 71 5.01 -12.16 -3.11
CA ARG A 71 4.08 -12.53 -4.19
C ARG A 71 2.81 -11.66 -4.16
N VAL A 72 2.28 -11.38 -2.96
CA VAL A 72 1.25 -10.36 -2.70
C VAL A 72 1.75 -9.46 -1.57
N GLY A 73 1.77 -8.15 -1.74
CA GLY A 73 2.19 -7.22 -0.68
C GLY A 73 1.21 -7.24 0.49
N VAL A 74 -0.02 -6.80 0.25
CA VAL A 74 -1.13 -6.79 1.21
C VAL A 74 -2.31 -7.58 0.67
N GLY A 75 -2.72 -8.64 1.36
CA GLY A 75 -3.92 -9.42 1.00
C GLY A 75 -5.08 -9.16 1.94
N ILE A 76 -6.24 -8.76 1.41
CA ILE A 76 -7.47 -8.50 2.14
C ILE A 76 -8.56 -9.42 1.59
N TYR A 77 -9.03 -10.37 2.40
CA TYR A 77 -9.96 -11.41 1.96
C TYR A 77 -11.16 -11.52 2.91
N GLN A 78 -12.37 -11.48 2.34
CA GLN A 78 -13.62 -11.57 3.08
C GLN A 78 -13.65 -10.64 4.31
N SER A 79 -13.09 -9.45 4.16
CA SER A 79 -12.80 -8.52 5.26
C SER A 79 -13.49 -7.17 5.01
N SER A 80 -13.73 -6.41 6.07
CA SER A 80 -14.46 -5.14 5.94
C SER A 80 -14.02 -4.05 6.89
N ARG A 81 -14.18 -2.78 6.48
CA ARG A 81 -13.87 -1.61 7.32
C ARG A 81 -12.43 -1.57 7.82
N ASN A 82 -11.48 -2.06 7.02
CA ASN A 82 -10.07 -1.91 7.32
C ASN A 82 -9.48 -0.71 6.58
N THR A 83 -8.46 -0.09 7.17
CA THR A 83 -7.70 1.00 6.56
C THR A 83 -6.30 0.52 6.23
N VAL A 84 -5.92 0.61 4.96
CA VAL A 84 -4.54 0.40 4.48
C VAL A 84 -4.00 1.74 4.05
N SER A 85 -3.08 2.31 4.84
CA SER A 85 -2.63 3.69 4.63
C SER A 85 -1.12 3.91 4.70
N GLU A 86 -0.63 4.85 3.90
CA GLU A 86 0.76 5.35 4.03
C GLU A 86 1.83 4.24 3.98
N ASN A 87 1.55 3.14 3.27
CA ASN A 87 2.49 2.03 3.13
C ASN A 87 3.36 2.22 1.87
N TYR A 88 4.57 1.67 1.94
CA TYR A 88 5.46 1.52 0.80
C TYR A 88 5.36 0.10 0.25
N ILE A 89 4.78 -0.04 -0.95
CA ILE A 89 4.44 -1.34 -1.56
C ILE A 89 5.20 -1.46 -2.89
N PHE A 90 6.33 -2.17 -2.85
CA PHE A 90 7.33 -2.13 -3.92
C PHE A 90 7.73 -3.52 -4.43
N ASN A 91 7.80 -3.67 -5.76
CA ASN A 91 8.35 -4.87 -6.40
C ASN A 91 7.70 -6.20 -5.94
N ASN A 92 6.41 -6.19 -5.62
CA ASN A 92 5.65 -7.40 -5.32
C ASN A 92 5.08 -7.99 -6.62
N GLY A 93 4.62 -9.25 -6.59
CA GLY A 93 3.86 -9.83 -7.70
C GLY A 93 2.54 -9.08 -7.94
N VAL A 94 1.79 -8.87 -6.87
CA VAL A 94 0.65 -7.94 -6.79
C VAL A 94 0.87 -7.03 -5.60
N GLY A 95 0.62 -5.73 -5.74
CA GLY A 95 0.79 -4.78 -4.64
C GLY A 95 -0.21 -5.05 -3.51
N ILE A 96 -1.50 -4.82 -3.78
CA ILE A 96 -2.60 -5.12 -2.87
C ILE A 96 -3.61 -6.02 -3.60
N GLU A 97 -4.05 -7.10 -2.97
CA GLU A 97 -5.14 -7.94 -3.45
C GLU A 97 -6.35 -7.81 -2.53
N VAL A 98 -7.52 -7.49 -3.09
CA VAL A 98 -8.78 -7.31 -2.37
C VAL A 98 -9.80 -8.30 -2.92
N GLY A 99 -10.08 -9.36 -2.16
CA GLY A 99 -10.98 -10.45 -2.55
C GLY A 99 -12.23 -10.51 -1.67
N ASP A 100 -13.41 -10.47 -2.28
CA ASP A 100 -14.71 -10.59 -1.59
C ASP A 100 -14.82 -9.68 -0.34
N SER A 101 -14.21 -8.49 -0.41
CA SER A 101 -14.06 -7.56 0.70
C SER A 101 -14.75 -6.23 0.41
N VAL A 102 -15.30 -5.60 1.45
CA VAL A 102 -16.18 -4.43 1.32
C VAL A 102 -15.84 -3.33 2.30
N GLU A 103 -16.18 -2.08 1.97
CA GLU A 103 -16.07 -0.95 2.90
C GLU A 103 -14.64 -0.72 3.43
N ASN A 104 -13.60 -1.13 2.70
CA ASN A 104 -12.21 -0.86 3.10
C ASN A 104 -11.72 0.47 2.51
N GLU A 105 -10.81 1.12 3.22
CA GLU A 105 -10.16 2.35 2.79
C GLU A 105 -8.71 2.07 2.43
N ILE A 106 -8.31 2.39 1.21
CA ILE A 106 -6.92 2.28 0.73
C ILE A 106 -6.47 3.69 0.39
N VAL A 107 -5.65 4.29 1.24
CA VAL A 107 -5.37 5.73 1.16
C VAL A 107 -3.90 6.07 1.32
N GLY A 108 -3.37 6.98 0.50
CA GLY A 108 -2.03 7.52 0.76
C GLY A 108 -0.88 6.52 0.56
N ASN A 109 -1.09 5.38 -0.11
CA ASN A 109 -0.05 4.36 -0.29
C ASN A 109 0.83 4.67 -1.51
N SER A 110 2.11 4.29 -1.43
CA SER A 110 3.03 4.34 -2.56
C SER A 110 3.15 2.93 -3.15
N ILE A 111 2.43 2.69 -4.25
CA ILE A 111 2.28 1.38 -4.89
C ILE A 111 3.07 1.40 -6.20
N LYS A 112 4.29 0.86 -6.16
CA LYS A 112 5.29 1.13 -7.20
C LYS A 112 5.97 -0.13 -7.72
N GLU A 113 6.16 -0.20 -9.03
CA GLU A 113 6.99 -1.19 -9.73
C GLU A 113 6.66 -2.64 -9.36
N ASN A 114 5.41 -2.92 -8.99
CA ASN A 114 4.96 -4.30 -8.80
C ASN A 114 4.96 -5.01 -10.17
N ASN A 115 5.29 -6.31 -10.17
CA ASN A 115 5.45 -7.12 -11.38
C ASN A 115 4.12 -7.50 -12.05
N GLY A 116 3.00 -7.17 -11.40
CA GLY A 116 1.64 -7.26 -11.89
C GLY A 116 0.87 -5.98 -11.57
N TRP A 117 -0.39 -6.12 -11.17
CA TRP A 117 -1.22 -4.98 -10.79
C TRP A 117 -0.79 -4.38 -9.44
N GLY A 118 -0.88 -3.05 -9.34
CA GLY A 118 -0.76 -2.32 -8.08
C GLY A 118 -1.90 -2.69 -7.12
N ILE A 119 -3.15 -2.68 -7.61
CA ILE A 119 -4.29 -3.28 -6.89
C ILE A 119 -5.01 -4.26 -7.81
N ARG A 120 -5.30 -5.45 -7.28
CA ARG A 120 -6.14 -6.46 -7.93
C ARG A 120 -7.38 -6.73 -7.08
N PHE A 121 -8.55 -6.49 -7.68
CA PHE A 121 -9.84 -6.81 -7.09
C PHE A 121 -10.34 -8.16 -7.61
N THR A 122 -10.82 -9.02 -6.72
CA THR A 122 -11.44 -10.31 -7.03
C THR A 122 -12.74 -10.50 -6.25
N GLY A 123 -13.60 -11.40 -6.73
CA GLY A 123 -14.83 -11.73 -6.01
C GLY A 123 -15.87 -10.61 -6.05
N SER A 124 -16.79 -10.65 -5.08
CA SER A 124 -17.92 -9.72 -4.93
C SER A 124 -17.55 -8.47 -4.11
N GLN A 125 -16.36 -7.93 -4.36
CA GLN A 125 -15.90 -6.68 -3.77
C GLN A 125 -16.80 -5.50 -4.14
N ARG A 126 -17.04 -4.58 -3.19
CA ARG A 126 -17.80 -3.33 -3.38
C ARG A 126 -17.53 -2.32 -2.29
N ASP A 127 -17.90 -1.07 -2.52
CA ASP A 127 -17.92 0.01 -1.52
C ASP A 127 -16.56 0.28 -0.87
N ASN A 128 -15.46 -0.14 -1.49
CA ASN A 128 -14.12 0.26 -1.06
C ASN A 128 -13.82 1.68 -1.58
N ILE A 129 -13.03 2.44 -0.83
CA ILE A 129 -12.65 3.81 -1.17
C ILE A 129 -11.13 3.87 -1.34
N ILE A 130 -10.68 4.33 -2.51
CA ILE A 130 -9.28 4.33 -2.92
C ILE A 130 -8.89 5.74 -3.37
N TYR A 131 -8.09 6.47 -2.59
CA TYR A 131 -7.72 7.85 -2.93
C TYR A 131 -6.34 8.22 -2.37
N ARG A 132 -5.71 9.27 -2.91
CA ARG A 132 -4.35 9.73 -2.57
C ARG A 132 -3.27 8.64 -2.67
N ASN A 133 -3.50 7.56 -3.41
CA ASN A 133 -2.45 6.56 -3.66
C ASN A 133 -1.62 6.95 -4.87
N ASN A 134 -0.35 6.58 -4.86
CA ASN A 134 0.54 6.70 -6.01
C ASN A 134 0.65 5.36 -6.72
N PHE A 135 0.08 5.25 -7.92
CA PHE A 135 0.27 4.13 -8.82
C PHE A 135 1.41 4.44 -9.79
N ILE A 136 2.58 3.84 -9.54
CA ILE A 136 3.80 4.16 -10.27
C ILE A 136 4.36 2.91 -10.96
N TYR A 137 4.26 2.86 -12.28
CA TYR A 137 4.88 1.82 -13.12
C TYR A 137 4.59 0.37 -12.66
N ASN A 138 3.38 0.10 -12.15
CA ASN A 138 2.96 -1.26 -11.86
C ASN A 138 2.74 -2.00 -13.19
N LYS A 139 3.52 -3.06 -13.40
CA LYS A 139 3.77 -3.67 -14.70
C LYS A 139 2.65 -4.63 -15.06
N VAL A 140 1.86 -4.25 -16.04
CA VAL A 140 0.99 -5.17 -16.78
C VAL A 140 1.37 -5.03 -18.25
N THR A 141 1.64 -6.14 -18.93
CA THR A 141 2.16 -6.16 -20.32
C THR A 141 1.32 -5.33 -21.27
N ASP A 142 0.01 -5.24 -21.04
CA ASP A 142 -0.91 -4.28 -21.64
C ASP A 142 -2.06 -4.05 -20.64
N GLY A 143 -2.34 -2.79 -20.25
CA GLY A 143 -3.54 -2.51 -19.45
C GLY A 143 -3.42 -1.35 -18.47
N LEU A 144 -4.29 -1.39 -17.47
CA LEU A 144 -4.32 -0.46 -16.35
C LEU A 144 -3.40 -0.98 -15.24
N GLN A 145 -2.88 -0.08 -14.41
CA GLN A 145 -2.11 -0.44 -13.21
C GLN A 145 -2.96 -1.19 -12.15
N VAL A 146 -4.26 -1.33 -12.38
CA VAL A 146 -5.23 -1.99 -11.50
C VAL A 146 -6.08 -2.98 -12.29
N SER A 147 -6.67 -3.96 -11.60
CA SER A 147 -7.53 -4.97 -12.21
C SER A 147 -8.84 -5.13 -11.45
N ILE A 148 -9.94 -5.21 -12.19
CA ILE A 148 -11.25 -5.62 -11.71
C ILE A 148 -11.60 -6.95 -12.38
N ASP A 149 -11.91 -7.99 -11.59
CA ASP A 149 -12.26 -9.32 -12.10
C ASP A 149 -13.53 -9.30 -12.95
N LYS A 150 -13.37 -9.55 -14.25
CA LYS A 150 -14.44 -9.52 -15.26
C LYS A 150 -15.53 -10.58 -15.04
N ARG A 151 -15.28 -11.63 -14.24
CA ARG A 151 -16.29 -12.65 -13.94
C ARG A 151 -17.52 -12.07 -13.23
N TYR A 152 -17.35 -10.94 -12.55
CA TYR A 152 -18.42 -10.20 -11.87
C TYR A 152 -18.84 -8.96 -12.65
N GLY A 153 -18.65 -8.98 -13.99
CA GLY A 153 -18.92 -7.85 -14.87
C GLY A 153 -17.94 -6.69 -14.62
N PRO A 154 -18.37 -5.43 -14.67
CA PRO A 154 -17.54 -4.28 -14.29
C PRO A 154 -17.19 -4.21 -12.79
N GLY A 155 -17.53 -5.23 -12.00
CA GLY A 155 -17.47 -5.21 -10.55
C GLY A 155 -18.71 -4.54 -9.94
N LEU A 156 -18.87 -4.70 -8.63
CA LEU A 156 -20.02 -4.16 -7.90
C LEU A 156 -19.81 -2.70 -7.45
N GLY A 157 -18.74 -2.05 -7.95
CA GLY A 157 -18.44 -0.64 -7.78
C GLY A 157 -17.54 -0.33 -6.59
N ASN A 158 -16.45 0.42 -6.84
CA ASN A 158 -15.64 1.07 -5.81
C ASN A 158 -15.52 2.55 -6.15
N ARG A 159 -15.19 3.36 -5.13
CA ARG A 159 -14.89 4.77 -5.32
C ARG A 159 -13.39 4.98 -5.39
N TRP A 160 -12.91 5.69 -6.41
CA TRP A 160 -11.49 5.95 -6.62
C TRP A 160 -11.09 7.41 -6.33
N ASP A 161 -11.92 8.10 -5.55
CA ASP A 161 -11.72 9.45 -5.04
C ASP A 161 -12.52 9.63 -3.75
N ASN A 162 -12.29 10.72 -3.03
CA ASN A 162 -13.12 11.13 -1.88
C ASN A 162 -14.11 12.25 -2.23
N GLY A 163 -14.38 12.48 -3.52
CA GLY A 163 -15.15 13.60 -4.04
C GLY A 163 -14.37 14.92 -4.18
N SER A 164 -13.12 14.98 -3.74
CA SER A 164 -12.25 16.16 -3.92
C SER A 164 -10.85 15.80 -4.40
N GLU A 165 -10.33 14.62 -4.06
CA GLU A 165 -9.03 14.11 -4.46
C GLU A 165 -9.13 12.64 -4.80
N GLY A 166 -8.44 12.26 -5.87
CA GLY A 166 -8.32 10.90 -6.36
C GLY A 166 -6.91 10.39 -6.18
N ASN A 167 -6.46 9.56 -7.12
CA ASN A 167 -5.15 8.92 -7.09
C ASN A 167 -4.20 9.53 -8.10
N TYR A 168 -2.91 9.39 -7.85
CA TYR A 168 -1.87 9.71 -8.83
C TYR A 168 -1.59 8.48 -9.69
N TRP A 169 -1.58 8.66 -11.01
CA TRP A 169 -1.30 7.60 -11.97
C TRP A 169 -0.11 8.01 -12.84
N SER A 170 1.00 7.26 -12.77
CA SER A 170 2.20 7.57 -13.55
C SER A 170 1.98 7.56 -15.07
N ASP A 171 0.93 6.88 -15.55
CA ASP A 171 0.54 6.80 -16.95
C ASP A 171 -0.58 7.78 -17.33
N TYR A 172 -1.06 8.64 -16.42
CA TYR A 172 -2.18 9.57 -16.69
C TYR A 172 -1.93 10.45 -17.91
N ALA A 173 -0.79 11.16 -17.95
CA ALA A 173 -0.47 12.07 -19.05
C ALA A 173 -0.28 11.35 -20.40
N THR A 174 0.23 10.11 -20.37
CA THR A 174 0.39 9.29 -21.57
C THR A 174 -0.97 8.78 -22.08
N ARG A 175 -1.86 8.40 -21.16
CA ARG A 175 -3.20 7.88 -21.47
C ARG A 175 -4.17 8.99 -21.91
N TYR A 176 -4.01 10.19 -21.36
CA TYR A 176 -4.85 11.36 -21.64
C TYR A 176 -3.99 12.55 -22.07
N PRO A 177 -3.41 12.52 -23.29
CA PRO A 177 -2.46 13.55 -23.74
C PRO A 177 -3.04 14.96 -23.85
N ASN A 178 -4.37 15.08 -23.90
CA ASN A 178 -5.08 16.37 -23.95
C ASN A 178 -5.60 16.80 -22.57
N ALA A 179 -5.39 16.01 -21.52
CA ALA A 179 -5.81 16.39 -20.18
C ALA A 179 -5.00 17.60 -19.69
N THR A 180 -5.69 18.53 -19.04
CA THR A 180 -5.08 19.69 -18.41
C THR A 180 -5.39 19.69 -16.92
N GLN A 181 -4.68 20.52 -16.16
CA GLN A 181 -5.00 20.77 -14.76
C GLN A 181 -6.29 21.59 -14.64
N ILE A 182 -7.12 21.27 -13.64
CA ILE A 182 -8.21 22.14 -13.21
C ILE A 182 -7.60 23.33 -12.46
N GLU A 183 -7.93 24.55 -12.90
CA GLU A 183 -7.36 25.79 -12.38
C GLU A 183 -7.45 25.86 -10.85
N GLY A 184 -6.33 26.19 -10.20
CA GLY A 184 -6.25 26.32 -8.73
C GLY A 184 -6.18 25.00 -7.95
N THR A 185 -6.12 23.84 -8.63
CA THR A 185 -6.06 22.51 -7.96
C THR A 185 -4.84 21.71 -8.42
N GLN A 186 -4.59 20.53 -7.85
CA GLN A 186 -3.60 19.57 -8.37
C GLN A 186 -4.26 18.41 -9.15
N ILE A 187 -5.48 18.64 -9.65
CA ILE A 187 -6.35 17.62 -10.23
C ILE A 187 -6.38 17.77 -11.75
N GLY A 188 -6.36 16.65 -12.47
CA GLY A 188 -6.58 16.61 -13.91
C GLY A 188 -8.06 16.76 -14.27
N ASN A 189 -8.35 17.46 -15.37
CA ASN A 189 -9.73 17.71 -15.83
C ASN A 189 -10.39 16.53 -16.56
N THR A 190 -9.69 15.39 -16.68
CA THR A 190 -10.16 14.21 -17.40
C THR A 190 -10.22 13.06 -16.42
N VAL A 191 -11.38 12.40 -16.33
CA VAL A 191 -11.59 11.24 -15.45
C VAL A 191 -10.63 10.13 -15.83
N PHE A 192 -9.95 9.52 -14.85
CA PHE A 192 -9.18 8.30 -15.09
C PHE A 192 -10.16 7.12 -15.09
N TYR A 193 -10.43 6.61 -16.28
CA TYR A 193 -11.42 5.57 -16.55
C TYR A 193 -10.83 4.18 -16.35
N ILE A 194 -11.32 3.43 -15.36
CA ILE A 194 -10.98 2.01 -15.16
C ILE A 194 -12.02 1.13 -15.85
N ASN A 195 -13.30 1.34 -15.52
CA ASN A 195 -14.47 0.80 -16.23
C ASN A 195 -15.73 1.60 -15.89
N GLU A 196 -16.90 1.16 -16.35
CA GLU A 196 -18.18 1.87 -16.15
C GLU A 196 -18.59 2.06 -14.68
N ASN A 197 -18.14 1.18 -13.77
CA ASN A 197 -18.45 1.23 -12.34
C ASN A 197 -17.25 1.70 -11.47
N ASN A 198 -16.09 1.95 -12.07
CA ASN A 198 -14.86 2.28 -11.38
C ASN A 198 -14.17 3.42 -12.12
N GLN A 199 -14.24 4.61 -11.56
CA GLN A 199 -13.67 5.82 -12.15
C GLN A 199 -13.07 6.65 -11.04
N ASP A 200 -11.89 7.18 -11.31
CA ASP A 200 -11.27 8.22 -10.50
C ASP A 200 -11.60 9.56 -11.13
N ASN A 201 -12.52 10.29 -10.50
CA ASN A 201 -13.02 11.57 -11.00
C ASN A 201 -12.11 12.75 -10.65
N CYS A 202 -11.10 12.51 -9.80
CA CYS A 202 -10.21 13.55 -9.31
C CYS A 202 -8.74 13.10 -9.44
N PRO A 203 -8.27 12.65 -10.62
CA PRO A 203 -6.92 12.12 -10.75
C PRO A 203 -5.90 13.20 -10.44
N MET A 204 -4.97 12.87 -9.56
CA MET A 204 -3.94 13.79 -9.09
C MET A 204 -2.80 13.89 -10.12
N LEU A 205 -2.33 15.11 -10.37
CA LEU A 205 -1.19 15.38 -11.27
C LEU A 205 0.18 15.28 -10.59
N THR A 206 0.18 15.25 -9.26
CA THR A 206 1.35 15.18 -8.40
C THR A 206 1.22 13.98 -7.47
N GLN A 207 2.36 13.42 -7.08
CA GLN A 207 2.40 12.31 -6.13
C GLN A 207 2.07 12.80 -4.72
N THR A 208 1.32 11.98 -3.98
CA THR A 208 1.18 12.12 -2.53
C THR A 208 2.51 11.78 -1.87
N VAL A 209 3.01 12.65 -0.99
CA VAL A 209 4.28 12.41 -0.28
C VAL A 209 3.99 11.60 0.98
N ILE A 210 4.68 10.46 1.15
CA ILE A 210 4.72 9.72 2.41
C ILE A 210 6.04 10.06 3.09
N PRO A 211 6.05 10.88 4.16
CA PRO A 211 7.28 11.41 4.74
C PRO A 211 8.31 10.33 5.08
N GLU A 212 7.87 9.24 5.70
CA GLU A 212 8.67 8.10 6.17
C GLU A 212 9.45 7.43 5.04
N PHE A 213 8.90 7.41 3.83
CA PHE A 213 9.48 6.75 2.66
C PHE A 213 9.94 7.75 1.57
N SER A 214 10.00 9.03 1.92
CA SER A 214 10.46 10.07 0.99
C SER A 214 11.98 10.00 0.80
N SER A 215 12.44 10.30 -0.42
CA SER A 215 13.87 10.37 -0.74
C SER A 215 14.60 11.41 0.12
N THR A 216 13.91 12.48 0.53
CA THR A 216 14.43 13.49 1.47
C THR A 216 14.63 12.92 2.88
N ALA A 217 13.69 12.11 3.39
CA ALA A 217 13.87 11.42 4.67
C ALA A 217 15.06 10.45 4.64
N LEU A 218 15.22 9.69 3.56
CA LEU A 218 16.38 8.80 3.39
C LEU A 218 17.70 9.57 3.34
N VAL A 219 17.75 10.71 2.63
CA VAL A 219 18.93 11.58 2.59
C VAL A 219 19.24 12.18 3.97
N VAL A 220 18.24 12.61 4.74
CA VAL A 220 18.42 13.12 6.11
C VAL A 220 18.94 12.02 7.05
N ILE A 221 18.42 10.80 6.95
CA ILE A 221 18.92 9.64 7.73
C ILE A 221 20.39 9.35 7.37
N LEU A 222 20.73 9.31 6.08
CA LEU A 222 22.11 9.11 5.62
C LEU A 222 23.05 10.21 6.14
N LEU A 223 22.64 11.48 6.07
CA LEU A 223 23.44 12.61 6.55
C LEU A 223 23.64 12.58 8.07
N THR A 224 22.62 12.22 8.85
CA THR A 224 22.75 12.11 10.32
C THR A 224 23.67 10.95 10.72
N LEU A 225 23.59 9.79 10.08
CA LEU A 225 24.50 8.66 10.34
C LEU A 225 25.96 9.00 10.02
N VAL A 226 26.23 9.69 8.90
CA VAL A 226 27.58 10.17 8.54
C VAL A 226 28.13 11.14 9.59
N SER A 227 27.28 12.03 10.11
CA SER A 227 27.70 12.98 11.15
C SER A 227 28.06 12.30 12.48
N ILE A 228 27.28 11.29 12.92
CA ILE A 228 27.57 10.52 14.14
C ILE A 228 28.84 9.68 13.98
N GLY A 229 29.04 9.05 12.81
CA GLY A 229 30.27 8.32 12.47
C GLY A 229 31.50 9.22 12.49
N SER A 230 31.37 10.44 11.98
CA SER A 230 32.45 11.43 11.96
C SER A 230 32.82 11.93 13.37
N VAL A 231 31.83 12.12 14.25
CA VAL A 231 32.05 12.53 15.65
C VAL A 231 32.72 11.41 16.47
N THR A 232 32.27 10.16 16.29
CA THR A 232 32.87 9.01 16.98
C THR A 232 34.29 8.72 16.49
N TYR A 233 34.55 8.88 15.19
CA TYR A 233 35.90 8.78 14.62
C TYR A 233 36.85 9.85 15.17
N LYS A 234 36.42 11.12 15.21
CA LYS A 234 37.24 12.21 15.80
C LYS A 234 37.55 11.97 17.28
N ARG A 235 36.59 11.47 18.07
CA ARG A 235 36.81 11.13 19.50
C ARG A 235 37.81 9.99 19.73
N LYS A 236 37.96 9.06 18.77
CA LYS A 236 39.00 8.01 18.83
C LYS A 236 40.39 8.55 18.54
N LEU A 237 40.53 9.50 17.60
CA LEU A 237 41.83 10.10 17.26
C LEU A 237 42.38 11.01 18.36
N THR A 238 41.54 11.66 19.15
CA THR A 238 41.98 12.54 20.26
C THR A 238 42.35 11.79 21.54
N LYS A 239 42.29 10.45 21.56
CA LYS A 239 42.59 9.60 22.73
C LYS A 239 43.90 8.81 22.60
N ASN A 240 44.69 9.07 21.57
CA ASN A 240 46.07 8.57 21.40
C ASN A 240 47.06 9.74 21.56
#